data_AF-F4G1G2-F1
#
_entry.id   AF-F4G1G2-F1
#
_cell.length_a   1.000
_cell.length_b   1.000
_cell.length_c   1.000
_cell.angle_alpha   90.00
_cell.angle_beta   90.00
_cell.angle_gamma   90.00
#
_symmetry.space_group_name_H-M   'P 1'
#
loop_
_entity.id
_entity.type
_entity.pdbx_description
1 polymer ?
#
loop_
_entity_poly.entity_id
_entity_poly.type
_entity_poly.pdbx_seq_one_letter_code
_entity_poly.pdbx_strand_id
1 'polypeptide(L)'
;MRRLAYLGLSHSIGFVIVAIPISLLLIYFTYLKPAIELVSYGIGIGLGTILLVSAILKLDIELEPKGTGLIQGMFSITPSKVITIIIAMDTGSILLGTGLILWFATISALSIIGVGMLNLRAPGNLDRTLDVIVASITIGYFGYYFSLDLK
;
A
#
# COMPACT_ATOMS: atom_id res chain seq x y z
N MET A 1 -2.97 16.06 16.17
CA MET A 1 -2.41 14.93 16.94
C MET A 1 -3.39 13.76 17.06
N ARG A 2 -4.47 13.85 17.87
CA ARG A 2 -5.42 12.72 18.04
C ARG A 2 -5.93 12.13 16.72
N ARG A 3 -6.37 12.97 15.78
CA ARG A 3 -6.89 12.54 14.47
C ARG A 3 -5.84 11.82 13.60
N LEU A 4 -4.58 12.26 13.62
CA LEU A 4 -3.47 11.62 12.90
C LEU A 4 -3.10 10.27 13.52
N ALA A 5 -3.13 10.17 14.85
CA ALA A 5 -2.94 8.91 15.55
C ALA A 5 -4.06 7.91 15.21
N TYR A 6 -5.32 8.34 15.22
CA TYR A 6 -6.44 7.48 14.80
C TYR A 6 -6.31 7.01 13.36
N LEU A 7 -5.94 7.90 12.44
CA LEU A 7 -5.73 7.56 11.02
C LEU A 7 -4.57 6.57 10.83
N GLY A 8 -3.42 6.84 11.46
CA GLY A 8 -2.25 5.95 11.38
C GLY A 8 -2.54 4.58 11.97
N LEU A 9 -3.19 4.54 13.13
CA LEU A 9 -3.58 3.28 13.79
C LEU A 9 -4.65 2.54 13.00
N SER A 10 -5.68 3.21 12.49
CA SER A 10 -6.74 2.56 11.70
C SER A 10 -6.17 1.98 10.40
N HIS A 11 -5.32 2.73 9.69
CA HIS A 11 -4.64 2.22 8.50
C HIS A 11 -3.79 0.97 8.80
N SER A 12 -3.10 0.99 9.94
CA SER A 12 -2.19 -0.08 10.37
C SER A 12 -2.93 -1.33 10.86
N ILE A 13 -4.08 -1.15 11.54
CA ILE A 13 -5.01 -2.24 11.88
C ILE A 13 -5.48 -2.97 10.61
N GLY A 14 -5.59 -2.25 9.48
CA GLY A 14 -5.89 -2.86 8.20
C GLY A 14 -4.89 -3.91 7.74
N PHE A 15 -3.61 -3.78 8.08
CA PHE A 15 -2.61 -4.82 7.80
C PHE A 15 -2.87 -6.08 8.65
N VAL A 16 -3.28 -5.89 9.91
CA VAL A 16 -3.59 -7.01 10.81
C VAL A 16 -4.84 -7.76 10.35
N ILE A 17 -5.90 -7.03 9.99
CA ILE A 17 -7.20 -7.61 9.65
C ILE A 17 -7.24 -8.15 8.22
N VAL A 18 -6.53 -7.52 7.29
CA VAL A 18 -6.58 -7.88 5.86
C VAL A 18 -5.31 -8.62 5.44
N ALA A 19 -4.13 -8.03 5.68
CA ALA A 19 -2.89 -8.60 5.15
C ALA A 19 -2.49 -9.92 5.82
N ILE A 20 -2.64 -10.05 7.14
CA ILE A 20 -2.31 -11.31 7.83
C ILE A 20 -3.18 -12.47 7.31
N PRO A 21 -4.53 -12.42 7.37
CA PRO A 21 -5.34 -13.55 6.92
C PRO A 21 -5.10 -13.93 5.47
N ILE A 22 -4.94 -12.95 4.57
CA ILE A 22 -4.61 -13.22 3.18
C ILE A 22 -3.25 -13.89 3.08
N SER A 23 -2.20 -13.34 3.70
CA SER A 23 -0.86 -13.95 3.65
C SER A 23 -0.85 -15.39 4.18
N LEU A 24 -1.57 -15.69 5.26
CA LEU A 24 -1.69 -17.04 5.80
C LEU A 24 -2.37 -17.99 4.81
N LEU A 25 -3.48 -17.54 4.20
CA LEU A 25 -4.16 -18.29 3.15
C LEU A 25 -3.22 -18.58 1.98
N LEU A 26 -2.38 -17.63 1.57
CA LEU A 26 -1.51 -17.80 0.42
C LEU A 26 -0.25 -18.62 0.71
N ILE A 27 0.28 -18.53 1.94
CA ILE A 27 1.33 -19.45 2.41
C ILE A 27 0.81 -20.89 2.41
N TYR A 28 -0.45 -21.09 2.80
CA TYR A 28 -1.09 -22.41 2.79
C TYR A 28 -1.44 -22.89 1.36
N PHE A 29 -1.96 -22.00 0.52
CA PHE A 29 -2.37 -22.28 -0.87
C PHE A 29 -1.34 -21.76 -1.88
N THR A 30 -0.12 -22.29 -1.82
CA THR A 30 1.02 -21.84 -2.63
C THR A 30 0.78 -21.91 -4.14
N TYR A 31 -0.15 -22.75 -4.63
CA TYR A 31 -0.50 -22.81 -6.05
C TYR A 31 -1.21 -21.54 -6.57
N LEU A 32 -1.77 -20.70 -5.70
CA LEU A 32 -2.40 -19.43 -6.07
C LEU A 32 -1.39 -18.29 -6.20
N LYS A 33 -0.15 -18.49 -5.75
CA LYS A 33 0.91 -17.46 -5.74
C LYS A 33 1.09 -16.76 -7.10
N PRO A 34 1.24 -17.48 -8.23
CA PRO A 34 1.48 -16.83 -9.53
C PRO A 34 0.30 -15.95 -9.98
N ALA A 35 -0.94 -16.41 -9.75
CA ALA A 35 -2.12 -15.66 -10.13
C ALA A 35 -2.24 -14.35 -9.34
N ILE A 36 -1.87 -14.38 -8.06
CA ILE A 36 -1.96 -13.21 -7.17
C ILE A 36 -0.83 -12.23 -7.45
N GLU A 37 0.38 -12.70 -7.75
CA GLU A 37 1.49 -11.86 -8.20
C GLU A 37 1.11 -11.11 -9.48
N LEU A 38 0.58 -11.80 -10.48
CA LEU A 38 0.14 -11.20 -11.74
C LEU A 38 -0.94 -10.12 -11.54
N VAL A 39 -1.97 -10.43 -10.74
CA VAL A 39 -3.04 -9.46 -10.41
C VAL A 39 -2.47 -8.26 -9.66
N SER A 40 -1.50 -8.48 -8.77
CA SER A 40 -0.88 -7.42 -7.97
C SER A 40 -0.05 -6.46 -8.82
N TYR A 41 0.64 -6.96 -9.85
CA TYR A 41 1.34 -6.10 -10.80
C TYR A 41 0.36 -5.22 -11.58
N GLY A 42 -0.75 -5.80 -12.06
CA GLY A 42 -1.80 -5.04 -12.74
C GLY A 42 -2.40 -3.94 -11.87
N ILE A 43 -2.71 -4.27 -10.60
CA ILE A 43 -3.22 -3.29 -9.62
C ILE A 43 -2.16 -2.20 -9.33
N GLY A 44 -0.89 -2.58 -9.17
CA GLY A 44 0.21 -1.67 -8.92
C GLY A 44 0.43 -0.67 -10.05
N ILE A 45 0.42 -1.14 -11.31
CA ILE A 45 0.51 -0.30 -12.51
C ILE A 45 -0.71 0.62 -12.60
N GLY A 46 -1.92 0.09 -12.40
CA GLY A 46 -3.17 0.86 -12.48
C GLY A 46 -3.20 2.00 -11.45
N LEU A 47 -2.88 1.70 -10.19
CA LEU A 47 -2.86 2.70 -9.12
C LEU A 47 -1.72 3.72 -9.30
N GLY A 48 -0.53 3.27 -9.72
CA GLY A 48 0.56 4.17 -10.09
C GLY A 48 0.16 5.13 -11.22
N THR A 49 -0.55 4.64 -12.23
CA THR A 49 -1.04 5.45 -13.36
C THR A 49 -2.06 6.49 -12.89
N ILE A 50 -3.03 6.09 -12.06
CA ILE A 50 -4.02 7.02 -11.49
C ILE A 50 -3.32 8.12 -10.69
N LEU A 51 -2.35 7.76 -9.84
CA LEU A 51 -1.58 8.72 -9.04
C LEU A 51 -0.77 9.68 -9.93
N LEU A 52 -0.13 9.16 -10.98
CA LEU A 52 0.64 9.97 -11.92
C LEU A 52 -0.25 10.97 -12.67
N VAL A 53 -1.39 10.52 -13.18
CA VAL A 53 -2.36 11.37 -13.90
C VAL A 53 -2.93 12.44 -12.97
N SER A 54 -3.31 12.06 -11.74
CA SER A 54 -3.76 12.97 -10.69
C SER A 54 -2.75 14.08 -10.43
N ALA A 55 -1.48 13.72 -10.19
CA ALA A 55 -0.41 14.65 -9.90
C ALA A 55 -0.04 15.57 -11.08
N ILE A 56 -0.05 15.05 -12.31
CA ILE A 56 0.24 15.85 -13.52
C ILE A 56 -0.90 16.82 -13.82
N LEU A 57 -2.14 16.37 -13.80
CA LEU A 57 -3.31 17.15 -14.20
C LEU A 57 -3.87 18.03 -13.07
N LYS A 58 -3.32 17.94 -11.85
CA LYS A 58 -3.84 18.63 -10.65
C LYS A 58 -5.31 18.28 -10.40
N LEU A 59 -5.65 17.01 -10.60
CA LEU A 59 -6.97 16.51 -10.29
C LEU A 59 -6.96 16.03 -8.85
N ASP A 60 -7.82 16.60 -8.00
CA ASP A 60 -8.05 16.05 -6.66
C ASP A 60 -8.92 14.79 -6.81
N ILE A 61 -8.29 13.69 -7.23
CA ILE A 61 -8.95 12.38 -7.31
C ILE A 61 -9.03 11.83 -5.88
N GLU A 62 -10.03 12.29 -5.12
CA GLU A 62 -10.42 11.64 -3.88
C GLU A 62 -11.08 10.29 -4.22
N LEU A 63 -10.31 9.20 -4.17
CA LEU A 63 -10.85 7.84 -4.10
C LEU A 63 -11.38 7.55 -2.68
N GLU A 64 -12.22 8.44 -2.14
CA GLU A 64 -12.81 8.31 -0.80
C GLU A 64 -14.35 8.29 -0.87
N PRO A 65 -15.03 7.23 -0.40
CA PRO A 65 -16.43 7.28 -0.02
C PRO A 65 -16.55 8.26 1.16
N LYS A 66 -17.12 9.43 0.88
CA LYS A 66 -17.39 10.49 1.87
C LYS A 66 -18.03 9.89 3.13
N GLY A 67 -17.34 9.99 4.27
CA GLY A 67 -17.88 9.66 5.60
C GLY A 67 -17.40 8.35 6.25
N THR A 68 -16.55 7.54 5.60
CA THR A 68 -16.09 6.24 6.17
C THR A 68 -14.59 6.15 6.46
N GLY A 69 -13.84 7.26 6.37
CA GLY A 69 -12.38 7.28 6.25
C GLY A 69 -11.56 6.40 7.21
N LEU A 70 -11.98 6.19 8.47
CA LEU A 70 -11.28 5.26 9.38
C LEU A 70 -11.52 3.79 9.02
N ILE A 71 -12.78 3.42 8.74
CA ILE A 71 -13.19 2.07 8.35
C ILE A 71 -12.61 1.76 6.96
N GLN A 72 -12.64 2.72 6.04
CA GLN A 72 -12.00 2.56 4.74
C GLN A 72 -10.48 2.42 4.87
N GLY A 73 -9.81 3.21 5.71
CA GLY A 73 -8.37 3.07 5.97
C GLY A 73 -7.99 1.66 6.46
N MET A 74 -8.84 1.05 7.29
CA MET A 74 -8.69 -0.32 7.77
C MET A 74 -8.91 -1.36 6.66
N PHE A 75 -10.04 -1.31 5.96
CA PHE A 75 -10.43 -2.39 5.04
C PHE A 75 -9.97 -2.18 3.58
N SER A 76 -9.43 -1.01 3.25
CA SER A 76 -8.88 -0.74 1.92
C SER A 76 -7.70 -1.66 1.63
N ILE A 77 -7.80 -2.39 0.51
CA ILE A 77 -6.66 -3.07 -0.09
C ILE A 77 -5.83 -2.01 -0.81
N THR A 78 -4.83 -1.49 -0.12
CA THR A 78 -3.89 -0.50 -0.67
C THR A 78 -2.70 -1.19 -1.33
N PRO A 79 -2.01 -0.55 -2.29
CA PRO A 79 -0.78 -1.09 -2.89
C PRO A 79 0.22 -1.58 -1.84
N SER A 80 0.39 -0.80 -0.76
CA SER A 80 1.27 -1.16 0.35
C SER A 80 0.87 -2.48 1.01
N LYS A 81 -0.42 -2.70 1.32
CA LYS A 81 -0.91 -3.96 1.90
C LYS A 81 -0.68 -5.13 0.95
N VAL A 82 -0.95 -4.95 -0.35
CA VAL A 82 -0.71 -5.97 -1.38
C VAL A 82 0.76 -6.37 -1.41
N ILE A 83 1.67 -5.40 -1.47
CA ILE A 83 3.12 -5.67 -1.44
C ILE A 83 3.51 -6.39 -0.14
N THR A 84 3.05 -5.91 1.02
CA THR A 84 3.36 -6.56 2.30
C THR A 84 2.84 -8.00 2.35
N ILE A 85 1.67 -8.29 1.79
CA ILE A 85 1.14 -9.66 1.66
C ILE A 85 2.07 -10.53 0.82
N ILE A 86 2.54 -10.03 -0.33
CA ILE A 86 3.43 -10.77 -1.23
C ILE A 86 4.75 -11.08 -0.54
N ILE A 87 5.38 -10.08 0.08
CA ILE A 87 6.65 -10.26 0.79
C ILE A 87 6.47 -11.23 1.96
N ALA A 88 5.38 -11.11 2.72
CA ALA A 88 5.09 -12.02 3.83
C ALA A 88 4.88 -13.45 3.35
N MET A 89 4.17 -13.63 2.23
CA MET A 89 3.97 -14.94 1.60
C MET A 89 5.30 -15.56 1.15
N ASP A 90 6.19 -14.76 0.56
CA ASP A 90 7.48 -15.23 0.05
C ASP A 90 8.39 -15.81 1.16
N THR A 91 8.16 -15.42 2.42
CA THR A 91 8.87 -16.02 3.56
C THR A 91 8.61 -17.52 3.74
N GLY A 92 7.51 -18.05 3.19
CA GLY A 92 7.09 -19.45 3.36
C GLY A 92 6.80 -19.87 4.82
N SER A 93 6.85 -18.93 5.77
CA SER A 93 6.72 -19.18 7.21
C SER A 93 5.67 -18.28 7.79
N ILE A 94 4.64 -18.87 8.39
CA ILE A 94 3.56 -18.16 9.08
C ILE A 94 4.11 -17.16 10.10
N LEU A 95 5.11 -17.57 10.88
CA LEU A 95 5.70 -16.75 11.92
C LEU A 95 6.46 -15.54 11.34
N LEU A 96 7.29 -15.78 10.32
CA LEU A 96 8.08 -14.71 9.69
C LEU A 96 7.19 -13.75 8.89
N GLY A 97 6.24 -14.28 8.11
CA GLY A 97 5.29 -13.47 7.35
C GLY A 97 4.43 -12.59 8.26
N THR A 98 3.90 -13.16 9.35
CA THR A 98 3.13 -12.39 10.35
C THR A 98 3.99 -11.31 11.00
N GLY A 99 5.22 -11.65 11.42
CA GLY A 99 6.16 -10.70 12.00
C GLY A 99 6.48 -9.54 11.06
N LEU A 100 6.68 -9.83 9.77
CA LEU A 100 6.93 -8.83 8.73
C LEU A 100 5.74 -7.89 8.55
N ILE A 101 4.51 -8.42 8.52
CA ILE A 101 3.30 -7.60 8.40
C ILE A 101 3.13 -6.68 9.62
N LEU A 102 3.33 -7.21 10.84
CA LEU A 102 3.23 -6.42 12.08
C LEU A 102 4.30 -5.32 12.15
N TRP A 103 5.52 -5.63 11.69
CA TRP A 103 6.60 -4.65 11.59
C TRP A 103 6.26 -3.55 10.59
N PHE A 104 5.78 -3.91 9.40
CA PHE A 104 5.35 -2.94 8.39
C PHE A 104 4.19 -2.08 8.88
N ALA A 105 3.20 -2.68 9.54
CA ALA A 105 2.08 -1.96 10.13
C ALA A 105 2.56 -0.92 11.15
N THR A 106 3.53 -1.28 11.98
CA THR A 106 4.10 -0.36 12.99
C THR A 106 4.85 0.79 12.33
N ILE A 107 5.74 0.52 11.37
CA ILE A 107 6.46 1.57 10.63
C ILE A 107 5.47 2.46 9.86
N SER A 108 4.43 1.89 9.27
CA SER A 108 3.40 2.64 8.56
C SER A 108 2.64 3.58 9.51
N ALA A 109 2.26 3.11 10.71
CA ALA A 109 1.64 3.96 11.73
C ALA A 109 2.52 5.15 12.10
N LEU A 110 3.80 4.87 12.40
CA LEU A 110 4.78 5.88 12.78
C LEU A 110 5.04 6.87 11.64
N SER A 111 5.09 6.38 10.39
CA SER A 111 5.32 7.22 9.21
C SER A 111 4.13 8.15 8.95
N ILE A 112 2.89 7.67 9.05
CA ILE A 112 1.69 8.51 8.90
C ILE A 112 1.66 9.61 9.96
N ILE A 113 1.97 9.26 11.21
CA ILE A 113 2.02 10.24 12.30
C ILE A 113 3.15 11.25 12.08
N GLY A 114 4.35 10.77 11.76
CA GLY A 114 5.54 11.60 11.57
C GLY A 114 5.44 12.53 10.36
N VAL A 115 5.10 11.99 9.18
CA VAL A 115 4.86 12.78 7.96
C VAL A 115 3.67 13.71 8.16
N GLY A 116 2.59 13.27 8.79
CA GLY A 116 1.45 14.14 9.11
C GLY A 116 1.81 15.33 10.00
N MET A 117 2.82 15.19 10.87
CA MET A 117 3.36 16.31 11.65
C MET A 117 4.26 17.23 10.82
N LEU A 118 5.08 16.66 9.93
CA LEU A 118 5.99 17.41 9.05
C LEU A 118 5.24 18.17 7.95
N ASN A 119 4.10 17.64 7.49
CA ASN A 119 3.32 18.25 6.42
C ASN A 119 2.68 19.59 6.84
N LEU A 120 2.63 19.90 8.15
CA LEU A 120 2.28 21.23 8.66
C LEU A 120 3.31 22.32 8.28
N ARG A 121 4.50 21.93 7.81
CA ARG A 121 5.61 22.82 7.45
C ARG A 121 6.12 22.59 6.03
N ALA A 122 5.51 21.69 5.28
CA ALA A 122 5.96 21.37 3.93
C ALA A 122 5.43 22.39 2.91
N PRO A 123 6.24 22.79 1.91
CA PRO A 123 5.77 23.64 0.84
C PRO A 123 4.86 22.84 -0.11
N GLY A 124 3.73 23.42 -0.53
CA GLY A 124 2.66 22.69 -1.24
C GLY A 124 3.03 22.11 -2.61
N ASN A 125 4.20 22.44 -3.17
CA ASN A 125 4.73 21.84 -4.39
C ASN A 125 5.58 20.57 -4.13
N LEU A 126 5.97 20.30 -2.88
CA LEU A 126 6.72 19.10 -2.51
C LEU A 126 5.85 17.86 -2.65
N ASP A 127 4.60 17.90 -2.18
CA ASP A 127 3.64 16.79 -2.28
C ASP A 127 3.49 16.34 -3.74
N ARG A 128 3.28 17.29 -4.66
CA ARG A 128 3.18 16.99 -6.09
C ARG A 128 4.44 16.34 -6.66
N THR A 129 5.61 16.83 -6.27
CA THR A 129 6.89 16.30 -6.76
C THR A 129 7.09 14.86 -6.26
N LEU A 130 6.76 14.61 -4.99
CA LEU A 130 6.82 13.28 -4.40
C LEU A 130 5.82 12.33 -5.05
N ASP A 131 4.58 12.76 -5.32
CA ASP A 131 3.57 11.92 -5.98
C ASP A 131 4.01 11.50 -7.38
N VAL A 132 4.56 12.42 -8.18
CA VAL A 132 5.10 12.09 -9.53
C VAL A 132 6.25 11.10 -9.43
N ILE A 133 7.19 11.29 -8.50
CA ILE A 133 8.33 10.39 -8.30
C ILE A 133 7.85 9.00 -7.88
N VAL A 134 7.01 8.92 -6.85
CA VAL A 134 6.49 7.65 -6.31
C VAL A 134 5.68 6.91 -7.35
N ALA A 135 4.81 7.62 -8.09
CA ALA A 135 4.01 7.02 -9.16
C ALA A 135 4.89 6.48 -10.29
N SER A 136 5.89 7.23 -10.73
CA SER A 136 6.82 6.81 -11.79
C SER A 136 7.62 5.58 -11.39
N ILE A 137 8.16 5.56 -10.15
CA ILE A 137 8.89 4.40 -9.61
C ILE A 137 7.96 3.19 -9.51
N THR A 138 6.72 3.38 -9.05
CA THR A 138 5.73 2.32 -8.88
C THR A 138 5.38 1.67 -10.23
N ILE A 139 5.06 2.48 -11.25
CA ILE A 139 4.77 1.99 -12.60
C ILE A 139 6.00 1.28 -13.18
N GLY A 140 7.19 1.85 -13.05
CA GLY A 140 8.43 1.26 -13.56
C GLY A 140 8.74 -0.08 -12.91
N TYR A 141 8.64 -0.15 -11.58
CA TYR A 141 8.88 -1.37 -10.81
C TYR A 141 7.91 -2.48 -11.21
N PHE A 142 6.59 -2.22 -11.14
CA PHE A 142 5.61 -3.24 -11.47
C PHE A 142 5.58 -3.58 -12.97
N GLY A 143 5.84 -2.61 -13.85
CA GLY A 143 5.96 -2.84 -15.28
C GLY A 143 7.14 -3.75 -15.63
N TYR A 144 8.28 -3.59 -14.95
CA TYR A 144 9.44 -4.47 -15.10
C TYR A 144 9.08 -5.92 -14.72
N TYR A 145 8.53 -6.14 -13.53
CA TYR A 145 8.16 -7.48 -13.07
C TYR A 145 7.06 -8.12 -13.92
N PHE A 146 6.05 -7.34 -14.33
CA PHE A 146 5.02 -7.81 -15.25
C PHE A 146 5.59 -8.29 -16.59
N SER A 147 6.64 -7.62 -17.09
CA SER A 147 7.31 -7.99 -18.34
C SER A 147 8.15 -9.27 -18.24
N LEU A 148 8.58 -9.64 -17.03
CA LEU A 148 9.33 -10.87 -16.78
C LEU A 148 8.40 -12.09 -16.72
N ASP A 149 7.23 -11.95 -16.08
CA ASP A 149 6.27 -13.05 -15.92
C ASP A 149 5.49 -13.41 -17.20
N LEU A 150 5.50 -12.54 -18.21
CA LEU A 150 4.90 -12.79 -19.52
C LEU A 150 5.82 -13.54 -20.49
N LYS A 151 7.08 -13.80 -20.13
CA LYS A 151 8.06 -14.53 -20.94
C LYS A 151 8.18 -15.98 -20.50
#